data_AF-A0AB40BC56-F1
#
_entry.id   AF-A0AB40BC56-F1
#
_cell.length_a   1.000
_cell.length_b   1.000
_cell.length_c   1.000
_cell.angle_alpha   90.00
_cell.angle_beta   90.00
_cell.angle_gamma   90.00
#
_symmetry.space_group_name_H-M   'P 1'
#
loop_
_entity.id
_entity.type
_entity.pdbx_description
1 polymer ?
#
loop_
_entity_poly.entity_id
_entity_poly.type
_entity_poly.pdbx_seq_one_letter_code
_entity_poly.pdbx_strand_id
1 'polypeptide(L)'
;MAFSLLRVVLSIKTSAELGFADSDRYAGRVLSSKFVGKNSRKKAALVKDHKMSEIVVGVKPDMVIPGATYSLKEAYDQCREVCAENSKTFYLGTLLMTPERQRAISAISVWCRRTDELVDGHNASHITPAALDRWELRLEDLFAGRPYDMLDAALSDTVSRFPVDIQLFKDMIEGMRMDLKKSRYENFDELYLYCYYVAGTVALMTVPVMGIAPESKATTESVYNAALALGIANQLTNILRDVGEDARRGRIYLPLDELAEAGLTDEDIFNGKVTDKWRNFMKIQIKRARMFFRQAEQGVTELSQASRWPIWASLLLYRQILDEIEANDYNNFTKKAYVSKAKKLLSLPMAYGKSLISPSTHAQPEPQSMTL
;
A
#
# COMPACT_ATOMS: atom_id res chain seq x y z
N MET A 1 -34.54 8.25 0.63
CA MET A 1 -33.07 8.21 0.87
C MET A 1 -32.66 8.23 2.35
N ALA A 2 -33.59 8.16 3.32
CA ALA A 2 -33.28 8.17 4.76
C ALA A 2 -33.51 6.83 5.50
N PHE A 3 -34.02 5.78 4.82
CA PHE A 3 -34.34 4.49 5.45
C PHE A 3 -33.23 3.42 5.33
N SER A 4 -32.16 3.66 4.57
CA SER A 4 -31.06 2.69 4.39
C SER A 4 -29.93 2.79 5.42
N LEU A 5 -29.82 3.90 6.16
CA LEU A 5 -28.80 4.07 7.21
C LEU A 5 -29.19 3.37 8.52
N LEU A 6 -30.48 3.18 8.78
CA LEU A 6 -30.98 2.62 10.04
C LEU A 6 -30.74 1.09 10.17
N ARG A 7 -30.59 0.36 9.06
CA ARG A 7 -30.30 -1.09 9.08
C ARG A 7 -28.83 -1.41 9.33
N VAL A 8 -27.90 -0.49 9.03
CA VAL A 8 -26.48 -0.66 9.37
C VAL A 8 -26.29 -0.52 10.88
N VAL A 9 -27.01 0.39 11.53
CA VAL A 9 -26.91 0.63 12.98
C VAL A 9 -27.55 -0.49 13.81
N LEU A 10 -28.62 -1.14 13.32
CA LEU A 10 -29.32 -2.20 14.06
C LEU A 10 -28.58 -3.56 14.07
N SER A 11 -27.58 -3.77 13.22
CA SER A 11 -26.73 -4.97 13.26
C SER A 11 -25.51 -4.84 14.19
N ILE A 12 -25.29 -3.66 14.78
CA ILE A 12 -24.12 -3.34 15.62
C ILE A 12 -24.29 -3.83 17.07
N LYS A 13 -25.51 -4.18 17.51
CA LYS A 13 -25.80 -4.45 18.93
C LYS A 13 -25.51 -5.88 19.42
N THR A 14 -25.05 -6.79 18.56
CA THR A 14 -24.90 -8.22 18.91
C THR A 14 -23.49 -8.78 18.75
N SER A 15 -22.48 -7.94 18.49
CA SER A 15 -21.09 -8.39 18.23
C SER A 15 -20.09 -8.06 19.35
N ALA A 16 -20.57 -7.60 20.51
CA ALA A 16 -19.71 -7.21 21.63
C ALA A 16 -19.13 -8.38 22.45
N GLU A 17 -19.28 -9.64 22.04
CA GLU A 17 -18.89 -10.81 22.85
C GLU A 17 -17.92 -11.81 22.21
N LEU A 18 -17.37 -11.56 21.01
CA LEU A 18 -16.42 -12.51 20.38
C LEU A 18 -15.22 -11.79 19.74
N GLY A 19 -14.22 -11.50 20.58
CA GLY A 19 -12.92 -10.98 20.16
C GLY A 19 -12.14 -11.97 19.29
N PHE A 20 -11.44 -11.43 18.29
CA PHE A 20 -10.33 -12.02 17.53
C PHE A 20 -10.60 -13.05 16.41
N ALA A 21 -11.84 -13.30 15.98
CA ALA A 21 -12.11 -14.37 15.00
C ALA A 21 -12.41 -13.95 13.54
N ASP A 22 -12.37 -12.68 13.12
CA ASP A 22 -13.07 -12.31 11.87
C ASP A 22 -12.35 -11.40 10.86
N SER A 23 -11.02 -11.23 10.89
CA SER A 23 -10.31 -10.41 9.88
C SER A 23 -10.55 -10.84 8.42
N ASP A 24 -10.81 -12.13 8.18
CA ASP A 24 -11.09 -12.67 6.84
C ASP A 24 -12.51 -12.30 6.34
N ARG A 25 -13.50 -12.05 7.23
CA ARG A 25 -14.81 -11.51 6.81
C ARG A 25 -14.76 -10.02 6.49
N TYR A 26 -13.85 -9.26 7.10
CA TYR A 26 -13.75 -7.81 6.89
C TYR A 26 -13.21 -7.45 5.49
N ALA A 27 -12.16 -8.14 5.02
CA ALA A 27 -11.65 -7.95 3.66
C ALA A 27 -12.72 -8.25 2.59
N GLY A 28 -13.56 -9.27 2.82
CA GLY A 28 -14.65 -9.64 1.93
C GLY A 28 -15.80 -8.61 1.85
N ARG A 29 -16.14 -7.91 2.95
CA ARG A 29 -17.27 -6.95 2.95
C ARG A 29 -16.96 -5.63 2.25
N VAL A 30 -15.72 -5.13 2.35
CA VAL A 30 -15.29 -3.90 1.65
C VAL A 30 -15.25 -4.14 0.14
N LEU A 31 -14.83 -5.34 -0.31
CA LEU A 31 -14.76 -5.71 -1.73
C LEU A 31 -16.12 -6.08 -2.34
N SER A 32 -17.01 -6.72 -1.56
CA SER A 32 -18.31 -7.22 -2.02
C SER A 32 -19.31 -6.11 -2.35
N SER A 33 -19.27 -4.96 -1.67
CA SER A 33 -20.35 -3.98 -1.83
C SER A 33 -20.18 -2.97 -2.97
N LYS A 34 -19.02 -2.85 -3.64
CA LYS A 34 -18.88 -1.92 -4.80
C LYS A 34 -17.68 -2.03 -5.75
N PHE A 35 -16.56 -2.70 -5.42
CA PHE A 35 -15.29 -2.39 -6.13
C PHE A 35 -14.77 -3.42 -7.15
N VAL A 36 -15.02 -4.73 -7.00
CA VAL A 36 -14.42 -5.74 -7.91
C VAL A 36 -15.39 -6.29 -8.97
N GLY A 37 -16.70 -6.24 -8.71
CA GLY A 37 -17.69 -7.02 -9.45
C GLY A 37 -18.17 -6.47 -10.81
N LYS A 38 -18.04 -5.16 -11.09
CA LYS A 38 -18.60 -4.56 -12.33
C LYS A 38 -17.57 -4.31 -13.44
N ASN A 39 -16.30 -4.07 -13.11
CA ASN A 39 -15.27 -3.74 -14.11
C ASN A 39 -14.51 -4.96 -14.66
N SER A 40 -14.46 -6.07 -13.92
CA SER A 40 -13.79 -7.31 -14.31
C SER A 40 -14.50 -8.04 -15.46
N ARG A 41 -15.85 -8.09 -15.46
CA ARG A 41 -16.63 -8.73 -16.54
C ARG A 41 -16.60 -7.97 -17.87
N LYS A 42 -16.57 -6.63 -17.84
CA LYS A 42 -16.44 -5.81 -19.07
C LYS A 42 -15.04 -5.89 -19.69
N LYS A 43 -13.99 -6.00 -18.87
CA LYS A 43 -12.60 -6.12 -19.38
C LYS A 43 -12.26 -7.52 -19.90
N ALA A 44 -12.85 -8.58 -19.34
CA ALA A 44 -12.71 -9.95 -19.88
C ALA A 44 -13.29 -10.12 -21.31
N ALA A 45 -14.26 -9.27 -21.70
CA ALA A 45 -14.78 -9.23 -23.07
C ALA A 45 -13.82 -8.52 -24.05
N LEU A 46 -13.07 -7.51 -23.60
CA LEU A 46 -12.10 -6.78 -24.43
C LEU A 46 -10.79 -7.55 -24.68
N VAL A 47 -10.45 -8.52 -23.83
CA VAL A 47 -9.26 -9.38 -23.99
C VAL A 47 -9.47 -10.48 -25.05
N LYS A 48 -10.71 -10.83 -25.39
CA LYS A 48 -11.00 -11.92 -26.35
C LYS A 48 -10.87 -11.52 -27.83
N ASP A 49 -10.82 -10.22 -28.15
CA ASP A 49 -10.80 -9.75 -29.55
C ASP A 49 -9.43 -9.26 -30.05
N HIS A 50 -8.37 -9.28 -29.23
CA HIS A 50 -7.02 -9.00 -29.71
C HIS A 50 -6.28 -10.30 -30.07
N LYS A 51 -6.39 -10.68 -31.34
CA LYS A 51 -5.50 -11.64 -32.00
C LYS A 51 -4.05 -11.27 -31.67
N MET A 52 -3.32 -12.23 -31.09
CA MET A 52 -1.88 -12.15 -30.91
C MET A 52 -1.19 -12.08 -32.27
N SER A 53 -0.76 -10.88 -32.65
CA SER A 53 0.32 -10.69 -33.62
C SER A 53 1.61 -10.43 -32.85
N GLU A 54 2.65 -11.19 -33.18
CA GLU A 54 4.01 -11.11 -32.63
C GLU A 54 4.48 -9.66 -32.46
N ILE A 55 4.66 -9.22 -31.21
CA ILE A 55 5.30 -7.95 -30.91
C ILE A 55 6.82 -8.19 -30.99
N VAL A 56 7.38 -7.88 -32.15
CA VAL A 56 8.82 -7.78 -32.35
C VAL A 56 9.36 -6.69 -31.43
N VAL A 57 10.35 -7.08 -30.62
CA VAL A 57 11.14 -6.24 -29.72
C VAL A 57 11.76 -5.08 -30.51
N GLY A 58 11.32 -3.86 -30.21
CA GLY A 58 11.91 -2.63 -30.73
C GLY A 58 11.81 -1.54 -29.68
N VAL A 59 12.94 -1.17 -29.08
CA VAL A 59 13.06 0.05 -28.28
C VAL A 59 12.74 1.21 -29.20
N LYS A 60 11.60 1.88 -29.01
CA LYS A 60 11.29 3.12 -29.73
C LYS A 60 12.31 4.20 -29.31
N PRO A 61 12.91 4.94 -30.26
CA PRO A 61 13.82 6.03 -29.96
C PRO A 61 13.09 7.14 -29.17
N ASP A 62 13.84 7.83 -28.32
CA ASP A 62 13.39 8.81 -27.33
C ASP A 62 12.20 9.66 -27.81
N MET A 63 11.02 9.36 -27.25
CA MET A 63 9.80 10.12 -27.54
C MET A 63 9.92 11.48 -26.85
N VAL A 64 10.22 12.51 -27.63
CA VAL A 64 10.11 13.91 -27.20
C VAL A 64 8.62 14.25 -27.10
N ILE A 65 8.16 14.65 -25.92
CA ILE A 65 6.77 15.06 -25.72
C ILE A 65 6.59 16.43 -26.40
N PRO A 66 5.58 16.62 -27.28
CA PRO A 66 5.43 17.89 -28.00
C PRO A 66 5.34 19.09 -27.04
N GLY A 67 6.32 20.01 -27.14
CA GLY A 67 6.44 21.19 -26.27
C GLY A 67 7.28 21.00 -25.00
N ALA A 68 7.74 19.78 -24.70
CA ALA A 68 8.62 19.50 -23.57
C ALA A 68 10.10 19.59 -23.99
N THR A 69 10.94 20.15 -23.11
CA THR A 69 12.41 20.23 -23.30
C THR A 69 13.14 18.97 -22.84
N TYR A 70 12.42 17.87 -22.55
CA TYR A 70 12.96 16.64 -21.97
C TYR A 70 12.43 15.39 -22.69
N SER A 71 13.21 14.31 -22.62
CA SER A 71 12.89 12.96 -23.09
C SER A 71 12.18 12.13 -22.01
N LEU A 72 11.46 11.08 -22.42
CA LEU A 72 10.92 10.10 -21.47
C LEU A 72 12.00 9.41 -20.63
N LYS A 73 13.20 9.23 -21.19
CA LYS A 73 14.32 8.63 -20.44
C LYS A 73 14.72 9.54 -19.27
N GLU A 74 14.90 10.84 -19.52
CA GLU A 74 15.20 11.83 -18.48
C GLU A 74 14.09 11.88 -17.42
N ALA A 75 12.83 11.76 -17.84
CA ALA A 75 11.69 11.69 -16.92
C ALA A 75 11.79 10.52 -15.94
N TYR A 76 12.08 9.32 -16.44
CA TYR A 76 12.27 8.14 -15.59
C TYR A 76 13.54 8.22 -14.74
N ASP A 77 14.62 8.80 -15.26
CA ASP A 77 15.86 9.00 -14.52
C ASP A 77 15.61 9.94 -13.32
N GLN A 78 14.86 11.03 -13.52
CA GLN A 78 14.45 11.91 -12.42
C GLN A 78 13.59 11.17 -11.40
N CYS A 79 12.62 10.35 -11.84
CA CYS A 79 11.81 9.56 -10.90
C CYS A 79 12.69 8.64 -10.05
N ARG A 80 13.71 8.01 -10.65
CA ARG A 80 14.64 7.14 -9.94
C ARG A 80 15.46 7.91 -8.90
N GLU A 81 15.95 9.10 -9.23
CA GLU A 81 16.70 9.97 -8.31
C GLU A 81 15.86 10.38 -7.10
N VAL A 82 14.65 10.90 -7.35
CA VAL A 82 13.71 11.26 -6.28
C VAL A 82 13.37 10.04 -5.42
N CYS A 83 13.16 8.87 -6.02
CA CYS A 83 12.92 7.63 -5.29
C CYS A 83 14.10 7.24 -4.38
N ALA A 84 15.34 7.42 -4.83
CA ALA A 84 16.55 7.08 -4.09
C ALA A 84 16.74 7.97 -2.85
N GLU A 85 16.38 9.25 -2.95
CA GLU A 85 16.48 10.23 -1.87
C GLU A 85 15.46 9.99 -0.76
N ASN A 86 14.22 9.60 -1.11
CA ASN A 86 13.09 9.55 -0.18
C ASN A 86 13.00 8.24 0.63
N SER A 87 13.38 7.08 0.08
CA SER A 87 13.27 5.82 0.82
C SER A 87 14.35 4.81 0.46
N LYS A 88 15.38 4.71 1.32
CA LYS A 88 16.50 3.78 1.15
C LYS A 88 16.06 2.31 1.11
N THR A 89 15.01 1.93 1.85
CA THR A 89 14.52 0.55 1.88
C THR A 89 13.76 0.22 0.60
N PHE A 90 12.87 1.11 0.17
CA PHE A 90 12.12 0.92 -1.07
C PHE A 90 13.05 0.94 -2.28
N TYR A 91 13.96 1.92 -2.35
CA TYR A 91 14.94 2.03 -3.43
C TYR A 91 15.80 0.77 -3.57
N LEU A 92 16.26 0.19 -2.46
CA LEU A 92 16.97 -1.09 -2.49
C LEU A 92 16.15 -2.20 -3.16
N GLY A 93 14.85 -2.28 -2.89
CA GLY A 93 13.95 -3.22 -3.56
C GLY A 93 13.83 -2.95 -5.06
N THR A 94 13.77 -1.68 -5.47
CA THR A 94 13.70 -1.32 -6.91
C THR A 94 14.97 -1.69 -7.68
N LEU A 95 16.13 -1.73 -7.03
CA LEU A 95 17.40 -2.15 -7.65
C LEU A 95 17.41 -3.65 -8.01
N LEU A 96 16.51 -4.45 -7.42
CA LEU A 96 16.38 -5.89 -7.69
C LEU A 96 15.36 -6.18 -8.82
N MET A 97 14.75 -5.13 -9.40
CA MET A 97 13.76 -5.25 -10.45
C MET A 97 14.40 -5.23 -11.84
N THR A 98 13.67 -5.70 -12.85
CA THR A 98 14.04 -5.44 -14.25
C THR A 98 14.02 -3.93 -14.54
N PRO A 99 14.79 -3.43 -15.53
CA PRO A 99 14.80 -2.00 -15.85
C PRO A 99 13.41 -1.42 -16.17
N GLU A 100 12.54 -2.21 -16.82
CA GLU A 100 11.16 -1.81 -17.11
C GLU A 100 10.32 -1.61 -15.85
N ARG A 101 10.33 -2.60 -14.95
CA ARG A 101 9.60 -2.54 -13.68
C ARG A 101 10.15 -1.46 -12.76
N GLN A 102 11.47 -1.31 -12.70
CA GLN A 102 12.11 -0.25 -11.92
C GLN A 102 11.62 1.14 -12.36
N ARG A 103 11.55 1.40 -13.67
CA ARG A 103 11.04 2.67 -14.22
C ARG A 103 9.58 2.91 -13.82
N ALA A 104 8.70 1.94 -14.05
CA ALA A 104 7.29 2.04 -13.71
C ALA A 104 7.04 2.24 -12.20
N ILE A 105 7.73 1.47 -11.36
CA ILE A 105 7.62 1.57 -9.91
C ILE A 105 8.19 2.88 -9.39
N SER A 106 9.28 3.40 -9.98
CA SER A 106 9.81 4.71 -9.62
C SER A 106 8.80 5.82 -9.94
N ALA A 107 8.13 5.77 -11.10
CA ALA A 107 7.11 6.75 -11.47
C ALA A 107 5.90 6.72 -10.52
N ILE A 108 5.38 5.52 -10.21
CA ILE A 108 4.29 5.34 -9.23
C ILE A 108 4.71 5.87 -7.86
N SER A 109 5.87 5.44 -7.36
CA SER A 109 6.39 5.84 -6.04
C SER A 109 6.55 7.35 -5.92
N VAL A 110 7.08 8.01 -6.96
CA VAL A 110 7.26 9.46 -6.96
C VAL A 110 5.92 10.19 -7.00
N TRP A 111 4.94 9.71 -7.75
CA TRP A 111 3.60 10.30 -7.70
C TRP A 111 2.96 10.16 -6.33
N CYS A 112 3.06 8.97 -5.71
CA CYS A 112 2.59 8.73 -4.35
C CYS A 112 3.27 9.69 -3.36
N ARG A 113 4.59 9.85 -3.48
CA ARG A 113 5.37 10.76 -2.62
C ARG A 113 4.94 12.22 -2.79
N ARG A 114 4.78 12.70 -4.03
CA ARG A 114 4.32 14.07 -4.29
C ARG A 114 2.92 14.32 -3.75
N THR A 115 2.07 13.29 -3.77
CA THR A 115 0.71 13.34 -3.20
C THR A 115 0.76 13.44 -1.67
N ASP A 116 1.57 12.62 -1.01
CA ASP A 116 1.84 12.64 0.43
C ASP A 116 2.40 14.00 0.90
N GLU A 117 3.37 14.55 0.18
CA GLU A 117 4.01 15.83 0.50
C GLU A 117 3.04 17.03 0.45
N LEU A 118 1.87 16.92 -0.19
CA LEU A 118 0.85 17.97 -0.14
C LEU A 118 0.33 18.20 1.29
N VAL A 119 0.26 17.14 2.10
CA VAL A 119 -0.31 17.18 3.45
C VAL A 119 0.72 16.92 4.55
N ASP A 120 1.90 16.38 4.18
CA ASP A 120 3.00 16.09 5.11
C ASP A 120 4.26 16.95 4.89
N GLY A 121 4.31 17.73 3.80
CA GLY A 121 5.46 18.59 3.48
C GLY A 121 5.56 19.87 4.32
N HIS A 122 6.61 20.66 4.08
CA HIS A 122 6.85 21.93 4.78
C HIS A 122 5.67 22.93 4.69
N ASN A 123 4.86 22.84 3.64
CA ASN A 123 3.70 23.70 3.41
C ASN A 123 2.37 23.05 3.82
N ALA A 124 2.40 21.91 4.52
CA ALA A 124 1.21 21.17 4.95
C ALA A 124 0.19 22.03 5.71
N SER A 125 0.65 22.96 6.55
CA SER A 125 -0.22 23.87 7.31
C SER A 125 -1.04 24.83 6.43
N HIS A 126 -0.68 24.98 5.16
CA HIS A 126 -1.31 25.91 4.21
C HIS A 126 -2.09 25.19 3.11
N ILE A 127 -2.10 23.85 3.10
CA ILE A 127 -2.82 23.11 2.08
C ILE A 127 -4.33 23.25 2.30
N THR A 128 -5.07 23.38 1.20
CA THR A 128 -6.53 23.52 1.22
C THR A 128 -7.17 22.34 0.52
N PRO A 129 -8.44 21.99 0.82
CA PRO A 129 -9.18 21.01 0.04
C PRO A 129 -9.13 21.29 -1.48
N ALA A 130 -9.20 22.58 -1.87
CA ALA A 130 -9.10 23.01 -3.26
C ALA A 130 -7.75 22.67 -3.92
N ALA A 131 -6.66 22.54 -3.14
CA ALA A 131 -5.37 22.08 -3.68
C ALA A 131 -5.42 20.58 -4.04
N LEU A 132 -6.09 19.76 -3.25
CA LEU A 132 -6.32 18.35 -3.55
C LEU A 132 -7.26 18.17 -4.74
N ASP A 133 -8.26 19.04 -4.90
CA ASP A 133 -9.14 19.02 -6.08
C ASP A 133 -8.37 19.36 -7.37
N ARG A 134 -7.45 20.33 -7.32
CA ARG A 134 -6.54 20.62 -8.45
C ARG A 134 -5.58 19.45 -8.73
N TRP A 135 -5.11 18.76 -7.69
CA TRP A 135 -4.27 17.59 -7.84
C TRP A 135 -5.03 16.42 -8.48
N GLU A 136 -6.30 16.22 -8.13
CA GLU A 136 -7.16 15.23 -8.77
C GLU A 136 -7.45 15.56 -10.24
N LEU A 137 -7.71 16.83 -10.58
CA LEU A 137 -7.85 17.25 -11.99
C LEU A 137 -6.56 16.99 -12.80
N ARG A 138 -5.40 17.29 -12.22
CA ARG A 138 -4.10 17.01 -12.82
C ARG A 138 -3.86 15.51 -13.03
N LEU A 139 -4.32 14.67 -12.11
CA LEU A 139 -4.31 13.21 -12.26
C LEU A 139 -5.18 12.78 -13.45
N GLU A 140 -6.37 13.36 -13.63
CA GLU A 140 -7.24 13.05 -14.77
C GLU A 140 -6.60 13.44 -16.11
N ASP A 141 -5.98 14.63 -16.18
CA ASP A 141 -5.23 15.07 -17.36
C ASP A 141 -4.07 14.14 -17.69
N LEU A 142 -3.29 13.75 -16.68
CA LEU A 142 -2.19 12.79 -16.81
C LEU A 142 -2.65 11.45 -17.38
N PHE A 143 -3.76 10.89 -16.86
CA PHE A 143 -4.34 9.63 -17.35
C PHE A 143 -4.93 9.76 -18.76
N ALA A 144 -5.30 10.98 -19.17
CA ALA A 144 -5.74 11.29 -20.52
C ALA A 144 -4.57 11.64 -21.47
N GLY A 145 -3.32 11.42 -21.06
CA GLY A 145 -2.12 11.64 -21.89
C GLY A 145 -1.66 13.11 -21.96
N ARG A 146 -2.09 13.95 -21.02
CA ARG A 146 -1.72 15.37 -20.92
C ARG A 146 -0.91 15.63 -19.63
N PRO A 147 0.35 15.17 -19.54
CA PRO A 147 1.17 15.40 -18.36
C PRO A 147 1.48 16.89 -18.16
N TYR A 148 1.47 17.36 -16.92
CA TYR A 148 1.81 18.76 -16.60
C TYR A 148 3.32 19.02 -16.53
N ASP A 149 4.09 18.02 -16.06
CA ASP A 149 5.56 18.11 -15.95
C ASP A 149 6.25 16.78 -16.27
N MET A 150 7.57 16.76 -16.09
CA MET A 150 8.42 15.61 -16.38
C MET A 150 8.10 14.38 -15.53
N LEU A 151 7.72 14.54 -14.26
CA LEU A 151 7.36 13.40 -13.41
C LEU A 151 5.99 12.84 -13.79
N ASP A 152 5.06 13.72 -14.19
CA ASP A 152 3.77 13.31 -14.74
C ASP A 152 3.93 12.56 -16.05
N ALA A 153 4.88 12.97 -16.90
CA ALA A 153 5.16 12.30 -18.17
C ALA A 153 5.60 10.84 -17.96
N ALA A 154 6.47 10.58 -16.97
CA ALA A 154 6.87 9.21 -16.63
C ALA A 154 5.68 8.36 -16.16
N LEU A 155 4.80 8.91 -15.32
CA LEU A 155 3.62 8.17 -14.87
C LEU A 155 2.58 8.00 -15.99
N SER A 156 2.36 9.01 -16.83
CA SER A 156 1.45 8.94 -17.99
C SER A 156 1.87 7.83 -18.95
N ASP A 157 3.17 7.73 -19.25
CA ASP A 157 3.73 6.63 -20.02
C ASP A 157 3.56 5.29 -19.28
N THR A 158 3.80 5.24 -17.97
CA THR A 158 3.62 4.03 -17.15
C THR A 158 2.19 3.49 -17.21
N VAL A 159 1.18 4.32 -16.96
CA VAL A 159 -0.24 3.90 -16.93
C VAL A 159 -0.79 3.60 -18.33
N SER A 160 -0.13 4.06 -19.39
CA SER A 160 -0.43 3.63 -20.77
C SER A 160 0.06 2.21 -21.08
N ARG A 161 1.12 1.75 -20.40
CA ARG A 161 1.75 0.43 -20.60
C ARG A 161 1.20 -0.63 -19.67
N PHE A 162 0.84 -0.24 -18.44
CA PHE A 162 0.32 -1.12 -17.41
C PHE A 162 -1.12 -0.75 -17.07
N PRO A 163 -2.06 -1.72 -17.02
CA PRO A 163 -3.48 -1.44 -16.82
C PRO A 163 -3.83 -1.13 -15.36
N VAL A 164 -3.24 -0.07 -14.79
CA VAL A 164 -3.49 0.40 -13.43
C VAL A 164 -4.80 1.21 -13.41
N ASP A 165 -5.65 0.97 -12.42
CA ASP A 165 -6.93 1.68 -12.29
C ASP A 165 -6.72 3.08 -11.68
N ILE A 166 -7.18 4.13 -12.37
CA ILE A 166 -7.16 5.51 -11.87
C ILE A 166 -7.85 5.65 -10.52
N GLN A 167 -8.85 4.81 -10.24
CA GLN A 167 -9.58 4.88 -8.97
C GLN A 167 -8.65 4.68 -7.76
N LEU A 168 -7.60 3.85 -7.88
CA LEU A 168 -6.61 3.68 -6.80
C LEU A 168 -5.88 4.99 -6.47
N PHE A 169 -5.62 5.82 -7.48
CA PHE A 169 -4.96 7.12 -7.31
C PHE A 169 -5.92 8.12 -6.67
N LYS A 170 -7.18 8.13 -7.10
CA LYS A 170 -8.24 8.95 -6.49
C LYS A 170 -8.48 8.57 -5.03
N ASP A 171 -8.47 7.28 -4.73
CA ASP A 171 -8.60 6.76 -3.37
C ASP A 171 -7.40 7.23 -2.51
N MET A 172 -6.18 7.23 -3.04
CA MET A 172 -5.04 7.79 -2.30
C MET A 172 -5.20 9.29 -2.01
N ILE A 173 -5.73 10.08 -2.96
CA ILE A 173 -6.05 11.50 -2.74
C ILE A 173 -7.10 11.65 -1.64
N GLU A 174 -8.08 10.75 -1.57
CA GLU A 174 -9.06 10.74 -0.48
C GLU A 174 -8.41 10.51 0.89
N GLY A 175 -7.40 9.64 0.96
CA GLY A 175 -6.55 9.49 2.16
C GLY A 175 -5.94 10.82 2.60
N MET A 176 -5.41 11.61 1.65
CA MET A 176 -4.88 12.94 1.94
C MET A 176 -5.97 13.91 2.43
N ARG A 177 -7.19 13.81 1.90
CA ARG A 177 -8.34 14.60 2.40
C ARG A 177 -8.70 14.24 3.84
N MET A 178 -8.56 12.96 4.22
CA MET A 178 -8.73 12.54 5.62
C MET A 178 -7.67 13.18 6.52
N ASP A 179 -6.41 13.23 6.08
CA ASP A 179 -5.32 13.82 6.84
C ASP A 179 -5.49 15.31 7.14
N LEU A 180 -6.27 16.04 6.34
CA LEU A 180 -6.57 17.45 6.62
C LEU A 180 -7.51 17.66 7.82
N LYS A 181 -8.26 16.64 8.21
CA LYS A 181 -9.39 16.77 9.15
C LYS A 181 -9.29 15.86 10.36
N LYS A 182 -8.63 14.71 10.22
CA LYS A 182 -8.67 13.62 11.19
C LYS A 182 -7.29 13.42 11.82
N SER A 183 -7.25 13.42 13.15
CA SER A 183 -6.02 13.18 13.93
C SER A 183 -6.15 12.03 14.94
N ARG A 184 -7.34 11.40 14.99
CA ARG A 184 -7.74 10.31 15.89
C ARG A 184 -8.59 9.30 15.15
N TYR A 185 -8.52 8.03 15.57
CA TYR A 185 -9.26 6.93 14.98
C TYR A 185 -9.97 6.17 16.09
N GLU A 186 -11.29 6.10 16.02
CA GLU A 186 -12.12 5.55 17.10
C GLU A 186 -11.87 4.06 17.31
N ASN A 187 -11.64 3.34 16.22
CA ASN A 187 -11.44 1.90 16.22
C ASN A 187 -10.57 1.42 15.05
N PHE A 188 -10.25 0.13 15.05
CA PHE A 188 -9.41 -0.46 14.01
C PHE A 188 -10.02 -0.39 12.61
N ASP A 189 -11.35 -0.38 12.44
CA ASP A 189 -11.97 -0.29 11.11
C ASP A 189 -11.69 1.06 10.45
N GLU A 190 -11.76 2.15 11.23
CA GLU A 190 -11.39 3.48 10.74
C GLU A 190 -9.89 3.55 10.39
N LEU A 191 -9.04 2.97 11.23
CA LEU A 191 -7.60 2.90 10.97
C LEU A 191 -7.29 2.06 9.73
N TYR A 192 -7.98 0.94 9.56
CA TYR A 192 -7.84 0.06 8.41
C TYR A 192 -8.21 0.79 7.12
N LEU A 193 -9.31 1.55 7.12
CA LEU A 193 -9.72 2.35 5.97
C LEU A 193 -8.67 3.41 5.62
N TYR A 194 -8.08 4.07 6.62
CA TYR A 194 -6.96 4.97 6.39
C TYR A 194 -5.75 4.25 5.79
N CYS A 195 -5.33 3.12 6.37
CA CYS A 195 -4.25 2.29 5.85
C CYS A 195 -4.51 1.83 4.41
N TYR A 196 -5.76 1.51 4.06
CA TYR A 196 -6.16 1.20 2.70
C TYR A 196 -5.86 2.38 1.79
N TYR A 197 -6.35 3.59 2.12
CA TYR A 197 -6.19 4.76 1.27
C TYR A 197 -4.73 5.16 1.07
N VAL A 198 -3.90 5.18 2.11
CA VAL A 198 -2.55 5.75 2.02
C VAL A 198 -1.45 4.73 1.65
N ALA A 199 -1.72 3.42 1.76
CA ALA A 199 -0.73 2.39 1.47
C ALA A 199 -1.28 1.14 0.77
N GLY A 200 -2.52 0.74 1.07
CA GLY A 200 -3.21 -0.34 0.36
C GLY A 200 -3.35 -0.03 -1.13
N THR A 201 -3.83 1.16 -1.47
CA THR A 201 -3.92 1.68 -2.84
C THR A 201 -2.57 1.61 -3.56
N VAL A 202 -1.48 2.04 -2.89
CA VAL A 202 -0.11 2.01 -3.43
C VAL A 202 0.30 0.58 -3.76
N ALA A 203 0.08 -0.37 -2.85
CA ALA A 203 0.41 -1.77 -3.12
C ALA A 203 -0.40 -2.32 -4.31
N LEU A 204 -1.70 -1.98 -4.40
CA LEU A 204 -2.58 -2.38 -5.50
C LEU A 204 -2.14 -1.79 -6.85
N MET A 205 -1.65 -0.53 -6.87
CA MET A 205 -1.13 0.10 -8.09
C MET A 205 0.06 -0.66 -8.69
N THR A 206 0.84 -1.35 -7.85
CA THR A 206 2.04 -2.08 -8.30
C THR A 206 1.73 -3.45 -8.90
N VAL A 207 0.56 -4.04 -8.64
CA VAL A 207 0.25 -5.42 -9.07
C VAL A 207 0.32 -5.59 -10.60
N PRO A 208 -0.25 -4.71 -11.43
CA PRO A 208 -0.11 -4.81 -12.89
C PRO A 208 1.34 -4.76 -13.38
N VAL A 209 2.21 -4.02 -12.68
CA VAL A 209 3.65 -3.91 -13.01
C VAL A 209 4.40 -5.17 -12.59
N MET A 210 4.07 -5.72 -11.41
CA MET A 210 4.67 -6.95 -10.90
C MET A 210 4.27 -8.17 -11.74
N GLY A 211 3.04 -8.19 -12.25
CA GLY A 211 2.49 -9.30 -13.02
C GLY A 211 2.22 -10.54 -12.18
N ILE A 212 1.24 -11.31 -12.61
CA ILE A 212 0.93 -12.64 -12.06
C ILE A 212 1.67 -13.67 -12.92
N ALA A 213 2.22 -14.71 -12.30
CA ALA A 213 2.93 -15.75 -13.04
C ALA A 213 1.97 -16.48 -13.99
N PRO A 214 2.33 -16.75 -15.25
CA PRO A 214 1.46 -17.50 -16.18
C PRO A 214 1.04 -18.87 -15.66
N GLU A 215 1.89 -19.50 -14.85
CA GLU A 215 1.66 -20.80 -14.21
C GLU A 215 0.89 -20.72 -12.89
N SER A 216 0.60 -19.51 -12.37
CA SER A 216 -0.17 -19.33 -11.14
C SER A 216 -1.61 -19.80 -11.33
N LYS A 217 -2.13 -20.52 -10.34
CA LYS A 217 -3.54 -20.91 -10.25
C LYS A 217 -4.34 -20.02 -9.30
N ALA A 218 -3.70 -19.03 -8.69
CA ALA A 218 -4.36 -18.08 -7.82
C ALA A 218 -5.32 -17.20 -8.62
N THR A 219 -6.47 -16.87 -8.04
CA THR A 219 -7.36 -15.89 -8.66
C THR A 219 -6.70 -14.52 -8.64
N THR A 220 -6.94 -13.68 -9.65
CA THR A 220 -6.46 -12.29 -9.64
C THR A 220 -6.88 -11.57 -8.35
N GLU A 221 -8.10 -11.81 -7.87
CA GLU A 221 -8.60 -11.26 -6.61
C GLU A 221 -7.72 -11.65 -5.41
N SER A 222 -7.32 -12.92 -5.29
CA SER A 222 -6.45 -13.37 -4.20
C SER A 222 -5.08 -12.68 -4.20
N VAL A 223 -4.48 -12.45 -5.37
CA VAL A 223 -3.21 -11.72 -5.50
C VAL A 223 -3.38 -10.25 -5.11
N TYR A 224 -4.48 -9.61 -5.52
CA TYR A 224 -4.79 -8.23 -5.12
C TYR A 224 -5.07 -8.14 -3.61
N ASN A 225 -5.72 -9.13 -3.00
CA ASN A 225 -5.93 -9.17 -1.55
C ASN A 225 -4.61 -9.31 -0.78
N ALA A 226 -3.68 -10.13 -1.27
CA ALA A 226 -2.35 -10.23 -0.70
C ALA A 226 -1.54 -8.94 -0.86
N ALA A 227 -1.64 -8.26 -2.01
CA ALA A 227 -1.03 -6.95 -2.20
C ALA A 227 -1.62 -5.90 -1.26
N LEU A 228 -2.94 -5.87 -1.11
CA LEU A 228 -3.61 -5.01 -0.13
C LEU A 228 -3.10 -5.31 1.28
N ALA A 229 -3.05 -6.58 1.69
CA ALA A 229 -2.51 -6.97 2.99
C ALA A 229 -1.07 -6.48 3.20
N LEU A 230 -0.23 -6.50 2.16
CA LEU A 230 1.13 -5.95 2.23
C LEU A 230 1.12 -4.44 2.49
N GLY A 231 0.26 -3.70 1.78
CA GLY A 231 0.09 -2.25 1.99
C GLY A 231 -0.37 -1.92 3.41
N ILE A 232 -1.39 -2.64 3.91
CA ILE A 232 -1.87 -2.51 5.29
C ILE A 232 -0.75 -2.83 6.29
N ALA A 233 -0.02 -3.94 6.11
CA ALA A 233 1.07 -4.33 6.99
C ALA A 233 2.17 -3.26 7.06
N ASN A 234 2.54 -2.71 5.91
CA ASN A 234 3.55 -1.65 5.83
C ASN A 234 3.08 -0.37 6.55
N GLN A 235 1.82 0.03 6.40
CA GLN A 235 1.32 1.23 7.04
C GLN A 235 1.13 1.08 8.55
N LEU A 236 0.62 -0.06 9.01
CA LEU A 236 0.60 -0.38 10.44
C LEU A 236 2.02 -0.37 11.01
N THR A 237 3.01 -0.88 10.28
CA THR A 237 4.42 -0.82 10.69
C THR A 237 4.93 0.61 10.79
N ASN A 238 4.58 1.50 9.84
CA ASN A 238 4.94 2.92 9.91
C ASN A 238 4.32 3.59 11.15
N ILE A 239 3.01 3.41 11.37
CA ILE A 239 2.30 3.93 12.54
C ILE A 239 2.96 3.46 13.85
N LEU A 240 3.29 2.17 13.94
CA LEU A 240 3.92 1.61 15.13
C LEU A 240 5.38 2.07 15.30
N ARG A 241 6.09 2.38 14.22
CA ARG A 241 7.46 2.90 14.28
C ARG A 241 7.49 4.38 14.71
N ASP A 242 6.51 5.15 14.26
CA ASP A 242 6.56 6.62 14.26
C ASP A 242 5.65 7.28 15.33
N VAL A 243 5.11 6.50 16.28
CA VAL A 243 4.22 6.98 17.37
C VAL A 243 4.69 8.29 18.00
N GLY A 244 5.97 8.41 18.37
CA GLY A 244 6.48 9.63 18.97
C GLY A 244 6.56 10.82 18.02
N GLU A 245 6.89 10.58 16.74
CA GLU A 245 6.90 11.62 15.71
C GLU A 245 5.47 12.13 15.44
N ASP A 246 4.51 11.21 15.33
CA ASP A 246 3.10 11.51 15.15
C ASP A 246 2.51 12.27 16.35
N ALA A 247 2.83 11.84 17.58
CA ALA A 247 2.40 12.50 18.80
C ALA A 247 2.90 13.96 18.88
N ARG A 248 4.15 14.23 18.47
CA ARG A 248 4.69 15.61 18.39
C ARG A 248 3.97 16.48 17.36
N ARG A 249 3.34 15.87 16.35
CA ARG A 249 2.48 16.54 15.36
C ARG A 249 1.01 16.61 15.83
N GLY A 250 0.70 16.20 17.06
CA GLY A 250 -0.65 16.18 17.61
C GLY A 250 -1.52 15.04 17.08
N ARG A 251 -0.93 14.01 16.47
CA ARG A 251 -1.63 12.88 15.83
C ARG A 251 -1.50 11.60 16.65
N ILE A 252 -2.58 10.81 16.68
CA ILE A 252 -2.60 9.46 17.25
C ILE A 252 -3.38 8.59 16.26
N TYR A 253 -2.66 7.75 15.53
CA TYR A 253 -3.26 6.81 14.57
C TYR A 253 -3.78 5.52 15.25
N LEU A 254 -3.28 5.22 16.43
CA LEU A 254 -3.64 4.01 17.17
C LEU A 254 -5.14 4.03 17.54
N PRO A 255 -5.86 2.89 17.46
CA PRO A 255 -7.29 2.85 17.76
C PRO A 255 -7.59 3.26 19.21
N LEU A 256 -8.49 4.23 19.39
CA LEU A 256 -8.81 4.81 20.69
C LEU A 256 -9.53 3.83 21.62
N ASP A 257 -10.43 3.01 21.09
CA ASP A 257 -11.09 1.93 21.82
C ASP A 257 -10.08 0.94 22.42
N GLU A 258 -9.09 0.51 21.64
CA GLU A 258 -8.07 -0.44 22.08
C GLU A 258 -7.06 0.19 23.05
N LEU A 259 -6.76 1.48 22.90
CA LEU A 259 -5.98 2.23 23.88
C LEU A 259 -6.73 2.28 25.22
N ALA A 260 -8.03 2.59 25.20
CA ALA A 260 -8.87 2.63 26.39
C ALA A 260 -8.97 1.26 27.08
N GLU A 261 -9.14 0.16 26.31
CA GLU A 261 -9.11 -1.21 26.81
C GLU A 261 -7.78 -1.57 27.50
N ALA A 262 -6.66 -1.06 26.97
CA ALA A 262 -5.34 -1.20 27.59
C ALA A 262 -5.12 -0.26 28.79
N GLY A 263 -6.10 0.60 29.10
CA GLY A 263 -6.02 1.60 30.17
C GLY A 263 -4.98 2.69 29.89
N LEU A 264 -4.87 3.08 28.62
CA LEU A 264 -4.05 4.17 28.09
C LEU A 264 -4.95 5.31 27.58
N THR A 265 -4.47 6.53 27.73
CA THR A 265 -5.13 7.77 27.29
C THR A 265 -4.27 8.48 26.24
N ASP A 266 -4.85 9.45 25.53
CA ASP A 266 -4.10 10.39 24.69
C ASP A 266 -2.92 11.03 25.43
N GLU A 267 -3.12 11.40 26.69
CA GLU A 267 -2.09 12.02 27.53
C GLU A 267 -0.91 11.06 27.77
N ASP A 268 -1.16 9.76 27.94
CA ASP A 268 -0.09 8.76 28.05
C ASP A 268 0.77 8.70 26.78
N ILE A 269 0.14 8.80 25.60
CA ILE A 269 0.83 8.82 24.30
C ILE A 269 1.67 10.09 24.16
N PHE A 270 1.12 11.25 24.52
CA PHE A 270 1.85 12.53 24.45
C PHE A 270 2.99 12.62 25.48
N ASN A 271 2.81 12.04 26.66
CA ASN A 271 3.86 11.96 27.67
C ASN A 271 5.00 11.00 27.27
N GLY A 272 4.73 10.07 26.35
CA GLY A 272 5.75 9.21 25.73
C GLY A 272 6.47 8.28 26.71
N LYS A 273 5.79 7.86 27.78
CA LYS A 273 6.36 6.96 28.80
C LYS A 273 6.13 5.50 28.43
N VAL A 274 7.20 4.74 28.32
CA VAL A 274 7.16 3.29 28.06
C VAL A 274 6.80 2.55 29.36
N THR A 275 5.52 2.29 29.55
CA THR A 275 4.96 1.52 30.68
C THR A 275 4.71 0.05 30.29
N ASP A 276 4.42 -0.82 31.26
CA ASP A 276 4.05 -2.21 30.94
C ASP A 276 2.71 -2.32 30.19
N LYS A 277 1.78 -1.40 30.46
CA LYS A 277 0.55 -1.26 29.67
C LYS A 277 0.87 -0.96 28.20
N TRP A 278 1.79 -0.02 27.96
CA TRP A 278 2.26 0.32 26.62
C TRP A 278 2.92 -0.88 25.92
N ARG A 279 3.83 -1.58 26.59
CA ARG A 279 4.48 -2.78 26.03
C ARG A 279 3.45 -3.84 25.63
N ASN A 280 2.45 -4.09 26.48
CA ASN A 280 1.40 -5.08 26.19
C ASN A 280 0.50 -4.65 25.03
N PHE A 281 0.10 -3.38 24.98
CA PHE A 281 -0.63 -2.81 23.85
C PHE A 281 0.18 -2.97 22.54
N MET A 282 1.46 -2.58 22.53
CA MET A 282 2.32 -2.68 21.36
C MET A 282 2.50 -4.12 20.86
N LYS A 283 2.61 -5.11 21.75
CA LYS A 283 2.66 -6.53 21.36
C LYS A 283 1.42 -6.97 20.57
N ILE A 284 0.24 -6.51 20.97
CA ILE A 284 -1.02 -6.82 20.27
C ILE A 284 -1.02 -6.20 18.87
N GLN A 285 -0.61 -4.93 18.76
CA GLN A 285 -0.54 -4.24 17.47
C GLN A 285 0.50 -4.85 16.53
N ILE A 286 1.69 -5.21 17.04
CA ILE A 286 2.74 -5.88 16.27
C ILE A 286 2.26 -7.25 15.78
N LYS A 287 1.56 -8.02 16.62
CA LYS A 287 0.95 -9.30 16.23
C LYS A 287 -0.03 -9.12 15.07
N ARG A 288 -0.83 -8.06 15.09
CA ARG A 288 -1.75 -7.69 14.00
C ARG A 288 -1.01 -7.34 12.70
N ALA A 289 0.02 -6.49 12.76
CA ALA A 289 0.82 -6.18 11.57
C ALA A 289 1.49 -7.44 10.98
N ARG A 290 2.02 -8.33 11.83
CA ARG A 290 2.60 -9.63 11.42
C ARG A 290 1.56 -10.55 10.78
N MET A 291 0.28 -10.48 11.17
CA MET A 291 -0.80 -11.23 10.53
C MET A 291 -1.01 -10.79 9.08
N PHE A 292 -1.06 -9.49 8.82
CA PHE A 292 -1.17 -8.97 7.45
C PHE A 292 0.08 -9.30 6.60
N PHE A 293 1.29 -9.28 7.19
CA PHE A 293 2.46 -9.79 6.48
C PHE A 293 2.31 -11.27 6.08
N ARG A 294 1.81 -12.14 6.97
CA ARG A 294 1.57 -13.55 6.62
C ARG A 294 0.55 -13.72 5.49
N GLN A 295 -0.50 -12.91 5.46
CA GLN A 295 -1.46 -12.91 4.34
C GLN A 295 -0.78 -12.46 3.04
N ALA A 296 0.03 -11.40 3.09
CA ALA A 296 0.77 -10.90 1.94
C ALA A 296 1.74 -11.95 1.35
N GLU A 297 2.44 -12.69 2.21
CA GLU A 297 3.39 -13.74 1.80
C GLU A 297 2.78 -14.76 0.84
N GLN A 298 1.49 -15.07 0.98
CA GLN A 298 0.78 -16.02 0.12
C GLN A 298 0.70 -15.54 -1.33
N GLY A 299 0.55 -14.24 -1.56
CA GLY A 299 0.46 -13.68 -2.90
C GLY A 299 1.81 -13.42 -3.57
N VAL A 300 2.91 -13.29 -2.80
CA VAL A 300 4.24 -13.01 -3.38
C VAL A 300 4.70 -14.15 -4.29
N THR A 301 4.43 -15.40 -3.89
CA THR A 301 4.79 -16.60 -4.68
C THR A 301 4.05 -16.65 -6.02
N GLU A 302 2.86 -16.05 -6.09
CA GLU A 302 1.98 -16.06 -7.27
C GLU A 302 2.36 -14.99 -8.30
N LEU A 303 3.26 -14.06 -7.95
CA LEU A 303 3.78 -13.05 -8.87
C LEU A 303 4.70 -13.66 -9.93
N SER A 304 4.87 -12.96 -11.06
CA SER A 304 5.87 -13.32 -12.06
C SER A 304 7.25 -13.46 -11.42
N GLN A 305 8.05 -14.44 -11.87
CA GLN A 305 9.33 -14.82 -11.25
C GLN A 305 10.25 -13.61 -10.97
N ALA A 306 10.42 -12.72 -11.95
CA ALA A 306 11.28 -11.54 -11.82
C ALA A 306 10.75 -10.46 -10.83
N SER A 307 9.56 -10.65 -10.24
CA SER A 307 8.98 -9.77 -9.19
C SER A 307 9.11 -10.37 -7.79
N ARG A 308 9.30 -11.69 -7.68
CA ARG A 308 9.27 -12.37 -6.37
C ARG A 308 10.40 -11.90 -5.47
N TRP A 309 11.63 -11.83 -5.97
CA TRP A 309 12.79 -11.40 -5.18
C TRP A 309 12.68 -9.95 -4.65
N PRO A 310 12.40 -8.93 -5.48
CA PRO A 310 12.24 -7.55 -4.98
C PRO A 310 11.12 -7.43 -3.95
N ILE A 311 9.98 -8.10 -4.17
CA ILE A 311 8.84 -8.05 -3.23
C ILE A 311 9.16 -8.78 -1.92
N TRP A 312 9.78 -9.97 -1.97
CA TRP A 312 10.25 -10.67 -0.77
C TRP A 312 11.26 -9.85 0.01
N ALA A 313 12.21 -9.20 -0.67
CA ALA A 313 13.18 -8.33 -0.03
C ALA A 313 12.46 -7.18 0.70
N SER A 314 11.58 -6.45 0.02
CA SER A 314 10.82 -5.35 0.64
C SER A 314 9.98 -5.83 1.83
N LEU A 315 9.24 -6.93 1.67
CA LEU A 315 8.39 -7.51 2.71
C LEU A 315 9.19 -7.86 3.97
N LEU A 316 10.31 -8.58 3.80
CA LEU A 316 11.15 -9.00 4.92
C LEU A 316 11.79 -7.82 5.65
N LEU A 317 12.25 -6.81 4.91
CA LEU A 317 12.85 -5.61 5.50
C LEU A 317 11.83 -4.77 6.26
N TYR A 318 10.60 -4.63 5.75
CA TYR A 318 9.54 -3.93 6.49
C TYR A 318 9.13 -4.71 7.73
N ARG A 319 8.97 -6.04 7.63
CA ARG A 319 8.64 -6.87 8.79
C ARG A 319 9.70 -6.80 9.89
N GLN A 320 10.98 -6.71 9.53
CA GLN A 320 12.08 -6.56 10.50
C GLN A 320 12.04 -5.26 11.28
N ILE A 321 11.36 -4.21 10.81
CA ILE A 321 11.16 -2.98 11.62
C ILE A 321 10.39 -3.32 12.90
N LEU A 322 9.42 -4.24 12.84
CA LEU A 322 8.69 -4.70 14.02
C LEU A 322 9.63 -5.40 15.02
N ASP A 323 10.60 -6.18 14.53
CA ASP A 323 11.62 -6.82 15.37
C ASP A 323 12.53 -5.77 16.04
N GLU A 324 12.82 -4.66 15.35
CA GLU A 324 13.59 -3.54 15.93
C GLU A 324 12.79 -2.76 16.99
N ILE A 325 11.46 -2.65 16.84
CA ILE A 325 10.57 -2.10 17.89
C ILE A 325 10.58 -3.02 19.11
N GLU A 326 10.56 -4.34 18.94
CA GLU A 326 10.66 -5.27 20.06
C GLU A 326 12.06 -5.18 20.72
N ALA A 327 13.12 -5.12 19.91
CA ALA A 327 14.50 -5.06 20.40
C ALA A 327 14.84 -3.77 21.15
N ASN A 328 14.12 -2.67 20.89
CA ASN A 328 14.29 -1.41 21.60
C ASN A 328 13.37 -1.27 22.84
N ASP A 329 12.79 -2.39 23.29
CA ASP A 329 11.82 -2.48 24.39
C ASP A 329 10.57 -1.60 24.16
N TYR A 330 10.09 -1.60 22.92
CA TYR A 330 8.88 -0.88 22.49
C TYR A 330 8.97 0.64 22.68
N ASN A 331 10.19 1.20 22.76
CA ASN A 331 10.40 2.63 22.80
C ASN A 331 10.42 3.23 21.39
N ASN A 332 9.24 3.46 20.85
CA ASN A 332 8.96 4.18 19.61
C ASN A 332 8.53 5.64 19.84
N PHE A 333 8.54 6.11 21.09
CA PHE A 333 8.32 7.53 21.43
C PHE A 333 9.56 8.39 21.16
N THR A 334 10.73 7.87 21.52
CA THR A 334 12.00 8.61 21.39
C THR A 334 13.03 7.94 20.48
N LYS A 335 12.86 6.66 20.14
CA LYS A 335 13.78 5.94 19.25
C LYS A 335 13.05 5.44 18.02
N LYS A 336 13.43 5.97 16.85
CA LYS A 336 12.93 5.46 15.57
C LYS A 336 13.56 4.11 15.27
N ALA A 337 12.73 3.07 15.12
CA ALA A 337 13.19 1.74 14.76
C ALA A 337 13.57 1.68 13.27
N TYR A 338 14.77 1.16 12.96
CA TYR A 338 15.22 1.00 11.57
C TYR A 338 16.08 -0.25 11.41
N VAL A 339 15.98 -0.88 10.24
CA VAL A 339 16.83 -2.02 9.90
C VAL A 339 18.21 -1.54 9.49
N SER A 340 19.25 -2.04 10.18
CA SER A 340 20.64 -1.69 9.89
C SER A 340 21.08 -2.14 8.48
N LYS A 341 22.11 -1.49 7.91
CA LYS A 341 22.64 -1.87 6.59
C LYS A 341 23.07 -3.35 6.52
N ALA A 342 23.66 -3.87 7.60
CA ALA A 342 24.05 -5.27 7.70
C ALA A 342 22.84 -6.21 7.66
N LYS A 343 21.80 -5.94 8.47
CA LYS A 343 20.55 -6.73 8.45
C LYS A 343 19.86 -6.67 7.09
N LYS A 344 19.92 -5.52 6.40
CA LYS A 344 19.39 -5.39 5.03
C LYS A 344 20.08 -6.35 4.06
N LEU A 345 21.41 -6.36 4.05
CA LEU A 345 22.18 -7.24 3.18
C LEU A 345 21.99 -8.73 3.52
N LEU A 346 21.95 -9.08 4.80
CA LEU A 346 21.72 -10.46 5.26
C LEU A 346 20.31 -10.98 4.91
N SER A 347 19.35 -10.09 4.68
CA SER A 347 17.99 -10.47 4.30
C SER A 347 17.86 -10.81 2.81
N LEU A 348 18.79 -10.34 1.95
CA LEU A 348 18.70 -10.55 0.50
C LEU A 348 18.85 -12.02 0.08
N PRO A 349 19.79 -12.82 0.62
CA PRO A 349 19.86 -14.25 0.32
C PRO A 349 18.62 -15.02 0.75
N MET A 350 18.06 -14.68 1.93
CA MET A 350 16.82 -15.29 2.41
C MET A 350 15.63 -14.93 1.50
N ALA A 351 15.52 -13.67 1.09
CA ALA A 351 14.51 -13.21 0.14
C ALA A 351 14.65 -13.94 -1.21
N TYR A 352 15.89 -14.12 -1.68
CA TYR A 352 16.18 -14.83 -2.92
C TYR A 352 15.77 -16.30 -2.81
N GLY A 353 16.14 -17.00 -1.73
CA GLY A 353 15.73 -18.39 -1.50
C GLY A 353 14.22 -18.57 -1.50
N LYS A 354 13.47 -17.64 -0.86
CA LYS A 354 12.00 -17.64 -0.90
C LYS A 354 11.44 -17.35 -2.30
N SER A 355 12.12 -16.54 -3.10
CA SER A 355 11.68 -16.22 -4.46
C SER A 355 11.79 -17.39 -5.46
N LEU A 356 12.59 -18.41 -5.13
CA LEU A 356 12.74 -19.62 -5.93
C LEU A 356 11.58 -20.61 -5.76
N ILE A 357 10.72 -20.40 -4.76
CA ILE A 357 9.53 -21.23 -4.56
C ILE A 357 8.57 -20.98 -5.73
N SER A 358 8.14 -22.05 -6.38
CA SER A 358 7.18 -22.00 -7.47
C SER A 358 5.76 -21.71 -6.95
N PRO A 359 4.88 -21.10 -7.77
CA PRO A 359 3.47 -20.90 -7.43
C PRO A 359 2.80 -22.21 -7.02
N SER A 360 1.82 -22.13 -6.13
CA SER A 360 1.14 -23.33 -5.64
C SER A 360 0.40 -24.03 -6.78
N THR A 361 0.68 -25.33 -6.99
CA THR A 361 -0.01 -26.16 -7.98
C THR A 361 -1.43 -26.55 -7.57
N HIS A 362 -1.82 -26.28 -6.33
CA HIS A 362 -3.14 -26.55 -5.79
C HIS A 362 -3.98 -25.27 -5.79
N ALA A 363 -5.12 -25.30 -6.48
CA ALA A 363 -6.13 -24.27 -6.34
C ALA A 363 -6.59 -24.26 -4.87
N GLN A 364 -6.66 -23.09 -4.25
CA GLN A 364 -7.34 -22.94 -2.96
C GLN A 364 -8.79 -23.41 -3.14
N PRO A 365 -9.32 -24.28 -2.27
CA PRO A 365 -10.70 -24.73 -2.39
C PRO A 365 -11.63 -23.52 -2.35
N GLU A 366 -12.62 -23.47 -3.25
CA GLU A 366 -13.70 -22.49 -3.17
C GLU A 366 -14.30 -22.50 -1.75
N PRO A 367 -14.61 -21.33 -1.17
CA PRO A 367 -15.34 -21.31 0.09
C PRO A 367 -16.66 -22.04 -0.13
N GLN A 368 -16.83 -23.19 0.53
CA GLN A 368 -18.07 -23.95 0.50
C GLN A 368 -19.21 -23.01 0.89
N SER A 369 -20.13 -22.80 -0.05
CA SER A 369 -21.41 -22.15 0.24
C SER A 369 -22.08 -22.97 1.34
N MET A 370 -22.08 -22.45 2.57
CA MET A 370 -23.02 -22.90 3.58
C MET A 370 -24.41 -22.53 3.08
N THR A 371 -25.06 -23.48 2.41
CA THR A 371 -26.50 -23.53 2.29
C THR A 371 -27.07 -23.47 3.71
N LEU A 372 -27.88 -22.45 3.95
CA LEU A 372 -28.71 -22.25 5.14
C LEU A 372 -29.60 -23.45 5.42
#